data_AF-A0A6A5WEN6-F1
#
_entry.id   AF-A0A6A5WEN6-F1
#
_cell.length_a   1.000
_cell.length_b   1.000
_cell.length_c   1.000
_cell.angle_alpha   90.00
_cell.angle_beta   90.00
_cell.angle_gamma   90.00
#
_symmetry.space_group_name_H-M   'P 1'
#
loop_
_entity.id
_entity.type
_entity.pdbx_description
1 polymer ?
#
loop_
_entity_poly.entity_id
_entity_poly.type
_entity_poly.pdbx_seq_one_letter_code
_entity_poly.pdbx_strand_id
1 'polypeptide(L)'
;MNIHNPSYPCPVVNCEKAFHRKDKVIPHLLRFHDLDDSTHCPIADCQYRLPLPLDLLQIHAGIHWTSHNVVLVALCEWRFRKFACSITSCKKLCDLKQFTRHLKGHRAAERKASGDAMRALGRDPVTTDLMCPFCSAQFLESQLDVLRFHLQETHLSIANTEAHELYGCCVCPQLTNRRWNSWWDRHKERQNGCSKCKCPPSRLLVDISTVLPYRQQILRLDYNFQYYYYPVFNDIKTTPRT
;
A
#
# COMPACT_ATOMS: atom_id res chain seq x y z
N MET A 1 -42.51 8.66 1.27
CA MET A 1 -41.44 7.64 1.34
C MET A 1 -40.30 8.24 2.14
N ASN A 2 -40.01 7.72 3.34
CA ASN A 2 -38.86 8.13 4.12
C ASN A 2 -37.61 7.55 3.45
N ILE A 3 -36.79 8.41 2.85
CA ILE A 3 -35.47 8.03 2.34
C ILE A 3 -34.59 7.85 3.58
N HIS A 4 -34.54 6.62 4.10
CA HIS A 4 -33.53 6.27 5.10
C HIS A 4 -32.17 6.36 4.41
N ASN A 5 -31.40 7.39 4.75
CA ASN A 5 -30.03 7.51 4.27
C ASN A 5 -29.25 6.27 4.75
N PRO A 6 -28.65 5.48 3.85
CA PRO A 6 -27.88 4.32 4.24
C PRO A 6 -26.76 4.74 5.20
N SER A 7 -26.60 3.99 6.29
CA SER A 7 -25.50 4.15 7.24
C SER A 7 -24.41 3.15 6.87
N TYR A 8 -23.18 3.63 6.73
CA TYR A 8 -22.03 2.79 6.39
C TYR A 8 -21.13 2.60 7.61
N PRO A 9 -20.96 1.37 8.12
CA PRO A 9 -20.16 1.12 9.32
C PRO A 9 -18.68 1.44 9.09
N CYS A 10 -17.99 1.83 10.15
CA CYS A 10 -16.54 1.91 10.19
C CYS A 10 -15.96 0.53 9.79
N PRO A 11 -14.93 0.47 8.93
CA PRO A 11 -14.38 -0.81 8.50
C PRO A 11 -13.50 -1.45 9.56
N VAL A 12 -13.12 -0.73 10.61
CA VAL A 12 -12.26 -1.24 11.69
C VAL A 12 -13.05 -2.21 12.57
N VAL A 13 -12.44 -3.37 12.84
CA VAL A 13 -13.02 -4.42 13.68
C VAL A 13 -13.33 -3.87 15.07
N ASN A 14 -14.51 -4.18 15.60
CA ASN A 14 -15.04 -3.70 16.88
C ASN A 14 -15.33 -2.18 16.98
N CYS A 15 -15.32 -1.44 15.87
CA CYS A 15 -15.77 -0.04 15.85
C CYS A 15 -17.24 0.06 15.46
N GLU A 16 -18.10 0.46 16.40
CA GLU A 16 -19.55 0.58 16.19
C GLU A 16 -19.97 1.89 15.49
N LYS A 17 -19.02 2.76 15.14
CA LYS A 17 -19.34 4.02 14.46
C LYS A 17 -19.80 3.76 13.03
N ALA A 18 -20.75 4.55 12.56
CA ALA A 18 -21.25 4.51 11.20
C ALA A 18 -21.43 5.92 10.63
N PHE A 19 -21.37 6.03 9.30
CA PHE A 19 -21.29 7.28 8.58
C PHE A 19 -22.29 7.32 7.44
N HIS A 20 -22.96 8.46 7.29
CA HIS A 20 -23.76 8.78 6.10
C HIS A 20 -23.00 9.69 5.13
N ARG A 21 -21.90 10.29 5.59
CA ARG A 21 -21.14 11.31 4.84
C ARG A 21 -19.66 11.02 4.81
N LYS A 22 -19.10 11.18 3.62
CA LYS A 22 -17.71 10.92 3.26
C LYS A 22 -16.71 11.78 4.04
N ASP A 23 -17.06 13.04 4.29
CA ASP A 23 -16.20 14.00 5.00
C ASP A 23 -16.03 13.70 6.50
N LYS A 24 -16.84 12.79 7.06
CA LYS A 24 -16.75 12.38 8.47
C LYS A 24 -15.94 11.11 8.68
N VAL A 25 -15.80 10.28 7.64
CA VAL A 25 -15.07 9.01 7.70
C VAL A 25 -13.59 9.25 7.97
N ILE A 26 -12.94 10.09 7.15
CA ILE A 26 -11.48 10.28 7.23
C ILE A 26 -11.03 10.91 8.55
N PRO A 27 -11.67 11.98 9.07
CA PRO A 27 -11.32 12.52 10.37
C PRO A 27 -11.52 11.53 11.52
N HIS A 28 -12.50 10.62 11.42
CA HIS A 28 -12.69 9.57 12.40
C HIS A 28 -11.54 8.55 12.35
N LEU A 29 -11.25 8.01 11.16
CA LEU A 29 -10.16 7.06 10.97
C LEU A 29 -8.82 7.64 11.47
N LEU A 30 -8.49 8.87 11.09
CA LEU A 30 -7.26 9.53 11.53
C LEU A 30 -7.16 9.81 13.05
N ARG A 31 -8.28 9.87 13.75
CA ARG A 31 -8.31 10.28 15.17
C ARG A 31 -8.41 9.10 16.13
N PHE A 32 -9.09 8.04 15.71
CA PHE A 32 -9.47 6.93 16.58
C PHE A 32 -8.86 5.60 16.16
N HIS A 33 -8.16 5.56 15.02
CA HIS A 33 -7.61 4.33 14.47
C HIS A 33 -6.17 4.52 14.02
N ASP A 34 -5.38 3.48 14.22
CA ASP A 34 -4.03 3.37 13.69
C ASP A 34 -4.05 2.69 12.32
N LEU A 35 -3.01 2.92 11.51
CA LEU A 35 -2.90 2.28 10.18
C LEU A 35 -2.79 0.75 10.26
N ASP A 36 -2.35 0.25 11.41
CA ASP A 36 -2.20 -1.18 11.72
C ASP A 36 -3.48 -1.80 12.30
N ASP A 37 -4.54 -1.01 12.54
CA ASP A 37 -5.81 -1.55 13.01
C ASP A 37 -6.39 -2.56 12.02
N SER A 38 -6.95 -3.63 12.55
CA SER A 38 -7.59 -4.70 11.79
C SER A 38 -8.91 -4.22 11.20
N THR A 39 -9.14 -4.47 9.92
CA THR A 39 -10.32 -3.98 9.18
C THR A 39 -10.93 -5.05 8.29
N HIS A 40 -12.22 -4.92 8.00
CA HIS A 40 -12.92 -5.73 6.99
C HIS A 40 -13.37 -4.88 5.81
N CYS A 41 -13.41 -5.50 4.63
CA CYS A 41 -14.06 -4.88 3.47
C CYS A 41 -15.58 -4.78 3.72
N PRO A 42 -16.18 -3.58 3.64
CA PRO A 42 -17.61 -3.39 3.94
C PRO A 42 -18.55 -3.85 2.81
N ILE A 43 -18.03 -4.49 1.75
CA ILE A 43 -18.86 -5.09 0.68
C ILE A 43 -19.24 -6.51 1.07
N ALA A 44 -20.56 -6.76 1.22
CA ALA A 44 -21.10 -8.05 1.65
C ALA A 44 -20.58 -9.24 0.82
N ASP A 45 -20.48 -9.07 -0.49
CA ASP A 45 -20.03 -10.12 -1.43
C ASP A 45 -18.56 -10.01 -1.83
N CYS A 46 -17.74 -9.28 -1.06
CA CYS A 46 -16.31 -9.24 -1.32
C CYS A 46 -15.68 -10.61 -1.03
N GLN A 47 -15.04 -11.21 -2.03
CA GLN A 47 -14.38 -12.51 -1.85
C GLN A 47 -13.17 -12.46 -0.91
N TYR A 48 -12.62 -11.28 -0.64
CA TYR A 48 -11.59 -11.11 0.38
C TYR A 48 -12.24 -11.06 1.77
N ARG A 49 -12.13 -12.16 2.54
CA ARG A 49 -12.76 -12.30 3.86
C ARG A 49 -11.83 -12.05 5.04
N LEU A 50 -10.53 -12.12 4.82
CA LEU A 50 -9.56 -11.94 5.89
C LEU A 50 -9.50 -10.46 6.34
N PRO A 51 -9.19 -10.20 7.61
CA PRO A 51 -8.92 -8.84 8.04
C PRO A 51 -7.66 -8.27 7.37
N LEU A 52 -7.69 -6.98 7.05
CA LEU A 52 -6.55 -6.21 6.53
C LEU A 52 -6.18 -5.11 7.51
N PRO A 53 -4.89 -4.76 7.64
CA PRO A 53 -4.50 -3.45 8.15
C PRO A 53 -5.20 -2.33 7.38
N LEU A 54 -5.56 -1.24 8.06
CA LEU A 54 -6.30 -0.13 7.48
C LEU A 54 -5.63 0.47 6.23
N ASP A 55 -4.29 0.53 6.20
CA ASP A 55 -3.55 1.00 5.03
C ASP A 55 -3.65 0.06 3.81
N LEU A 56 -3.63 -1.26 4.03
CA LEU A 56 -3.87 -2.24 2.98
C LEU A 56 -5.32 -2.28 2.52
N LEU A 57 -6.29 -2.04 3.42
CA LEU A 57 -7.69 -1.93 3.03
C LEU A 57 -7.91 -0.77 2.04
N GLN A 58 -7.14 0.32 2.12
CA GLN A 58 -7.24 1.40 1.13
C GLN A 58 -6.81 0.97 -0.27
N ILE A 59 -5.76 0.14 -0.36
CA ILE A 59 -5.36 -0.48 -1.63
C ILE A 59 -6.47 -1.43 -2.11
N HIS A 60 -7.01 -2.25 -1.22
CA HIS A 60 -8.14 -3.11 -1.57
C HIS A 60 -9.37 -2.32 -2.04
N ALA A 61 -9.69 -1.21 -1.39
CA ALA A 61 -10.85 -0.36 -1.72
C ALA A 61 -10.84 0.10 -3.19
N GLY A 62 -9.65 0.26 -3.79
CA GLY A 62 -9.51 0.64 -5.20
C GLY A 62 -10.15 -0.34 -6.19
N ILE A 63 -10.34 -1.61 -5.82
CA ILE A 63 -11.04 -2.58 -6.69
C ILE A 63 -12.56 -2.40 -6.66
N HIS A 64 -13.05 -1.67 -5.66
CA HIS A 64 -14.45 -1.31 -5.46
C HIS A 64 -14.71 0.15 -5.86
N TRP A 65 -13.91 0.72 -6.77
CA TRP A 65 -14.03 2.13 -7.17
C TRP A 65 -15.40 2.51 -7.75
N THR A 66 -16.16 1.55 -8.28
CA THR A 66 -17.54 1.74 -8.77
C THR A 66 -18.60 1.62 -7.67
N SER A 67 -18.23 1.28 -6.44
CA SER A 67 -19.17 1.14 -5.34
C SER A 67 -19.71 2.48 -4.88
N HIS A 68 -21.00 2.51 -4.55
CA HIS A 68 -21.64 3.66 -3.87
C HIS A 68 -21.41 3.67 -2.36
N ASN A 69 -20.57 2.77 -1.82
CA ASN A 69 -20.25 2.74 -0.40
C ASN A 69 -19.37 3.94 -0.02
N VAL A 70 -19.93 4.83 0.81
CA VAL A 70 -19.30 6.10 1.22
C VAL A 70 -17.94 5.90 1.90
N VAL A 71 -17.78 4.81 2.66
CA VAL A 71 -16.52 4.49 3.36
C VAL A 71 -15.44 4.09 2.36
N LEU A 72 -15.77 3.26 1.36
CA LEU A 72 -14.80 2.88 0.33
C LEU A 72 -14.40 4.06 -0.54
N VAL A 73 -15.36 4.89 -0.94
CA VAL A 73 -15.07 6.13 -1.67
C VAL A 73 -14.17 7.05 -0.84
N ALA A 74 -14.42 7.16 0.48
CA ALA A 74 -13.55 7.89 1.38
C ALA A 74 -12.13 7.30 1.40
N LEU A 75 -11.98 5.99 1.57
CA LEU A 75 -10.70 5.29 1.60
C LEU A 75 -9.92 5.45 0.29
N CYS A 76 -10.58 5.29 -0.87
CA CYS A 76 -9.97 5.48 -2.19
C CYS A 76 -9.43 6.90 -2.41
N GLU A 77 -10.13 7.90 -1.90
CA GLU A 77 -9.72 9.30 -1.99
C GLU A 77 -8.75 9.73 -0.89
N TRP A 78 -8.72 8.99 0.22
CA TRP A 78 -7.76 9.16 1.30
C TRP A 78 -6.39 8.62 0.88
N ARG A 79 -5.84 9.17 -0.21
CA ARG A 79 -4.48 8.92 -0.69
C ARG A 79 -3.45 9.61 0.21
N PHE A 80 -3.48 9.26 1.50
CA PHE A 80 -2.62 9.66 2.62
C PHE A 80 -2.00 11.05 2.50
N ARG A 81 -2.84 12.09 2.52
CA ARG A 81 -2.34 13.45 2.67
C ARG A 81 -1.77 13.71 4.06
N LYS A 82 -2.12 12.92 5.08
CA LYS A 82 -1.74 13.17 6.48
C LYS A 82 -1.38 11.88 7.20
N PHE A 83 -0.33 11.94 8.00
CA PHE A 83 0.17 10.90 8.89
C PHE A 83 0.05 11.37 10.33
N ALA A 84 -0.37 10.48 11.22
CA ALA A 84 -0.19 10.71 12.65
C ALA A 84 1.31 10.67 12.99
N CYS A 85 1.73 11.52 13.91
CA CYS A 85 3.09 11.45 14.43
C CYS A 85 3.31 10.13 15.16
N SER A 86 4.44 9.47 14.93
CA SER A 86 4.82 8.22 15.60
C SER A 86 5.20 8.39 17.07
N ILE A 87 5.33 9.63 17.56
CA ILE A 87 5.63 9.92 18.95
C ILE A 87 4.32 9.95 19.74
N THR A 88 4.14 9.03 20.68
CA THR A 88 2.87 8.77 21.40
C THR A 88 2.26 10.00 22.06
N SER A 89 3.07 10.93 22.56
CA SER A 89 2.59 12.18 23.18
C SER A 89 2.10 13.21 22.14
N CYS A 90 2.47 13.05 20.87
CA CYS A 90 2.18 13.99 19.80
C CYS A 90 0.91 13.59 19.03
N LYS A 91 -0.10 14.44 19.08
CA LYS A 91 -1.39 14.23 18.38
C LYS A 91 -1.45 14.92 17.01
N LYS A 92 -0.31 15.39 16.50
CA LYS A 92 -0.27 16.17 15.26
C LYS A 92 -0.43 15.27 14.04
N LEU A 93 -1.33 15.67 13.15
CA LEU A 93 -1.45 15.12 11.81
C LEU A 93 -0.63 15.97 10.84
N CYS A 94 0.25 15.33 10.07
CA CYS A 94 1.24 16.01 9.25
C CYS A 94 1.22 15.49 7.82
N ASP A 95 1.30 16.39 6.85
CA ASP A 95 1.48 15.98 5.46
C ASP A 95 2.88 15.42 5.22
N LEU A 96 3.04 14.51 4.24
CA LEU A 96 4.33 13.84 3.99
C LEU A 96 5.48 14.84 3.86
N LYS A 97 5.27 15.92 3.08
CA LYS A 97 6.26 17.01 2.84
C LYS A 97 6.65 17.77 4.11
N GLN A 98 5.83 17.74 5.15
CA GLN A 98 6.10 18.42 6.42
C GLN A 98 6.51 17.43 7.52
N PHE A 99 6.42 16.13 7.26
CA PHE A 99 6.55 15.09 8.27
C PHE A 99 7.96 15.03 8.82
N THR A 100 8.98 15.07 7.97
CA THR A 100 10.38 15.08 8.41
C THR A 100 10.69 16.31 9.25
N ARG A 101 10.31 17.50 8.77
CA ARG A 101 10.46 18.75 9.52
C ARG A 101 9.74 18.70 10.87
N HIS A 102 8.55 18.11 10.92
CA HIS A 102 7.82 17.92 12.16
C HIS A 102 8.56 17.00 13.14
N LEU A 103 9.05 15.83 12.69
CA LEU A 103 9.81 14.88 13.51
C LEU A 103 11.10 15.50 14.04
N LYS A 104 11.79 16.33 13.24
CA LYS A 104 12.98 17.08 13.69
C LYS A 104 12.67 18.07 14.82
N GLY A 105 11.43 18.55 14.93
CA GLY A 105 10.98 19.43 16.02
C GLY A 105 10.82 18.72 17.38
N HIS A 106 10.81 17.40 17.42
CA HIS A 106 10.79 16.64 18.67
C HIS A 106 12.19 16.53 19.29
N ARG A 107 12.24 16.17 20.58
CA ARG A 107 13.53 15.91 21.24
C ARG A 107 14.10 14.58 20.74
N ALA A 108 15.43 14.49 20.67
CA ALA A 108 16.11 13.26 20.24
C ALA A 108 15.73 12.05 21.12
N ALA A 109 15.55 12.27 22.44
CA ALA A 109 15.12 11.22 23.36
C ALA A 109 13.71 10.68 23.04
N GLU A 110 12.76 11.54 22.67
CA GLU A 110 11.39 11.14 22.30
C GLU A 110 11.38 10.32 21.01
N ARG A 111 12.14 10.76 20.00
CA ARG A 111 12.30 10.01 18.74
C ARG A 111 12.93 8.65 18.97
N LYS A 112 13.99 8.59 19.77
CA LYS A 112 14.66 7.33 20.12
C LYS A 112 13.74 6.37 20.87
N ALA A 113 12.95 6.88 21.82
CA ALA A 113 11.95 6.10 22.55
C ALA A 113 10.83 5.57 21.62
N SER A 114 10.52 6.32 20.56
CA SER A 114 9.54 5.94 19.53
C SER A 114 10.17 5.19 18.34
N GLY A 115 11.36 4.61 18.54
CA GLY A 115 12.21 4.12 17.46
C GLY A 115 11.55 3.06 16.58
N ASP A 116 10.83 2.12 17.16
CA ASP A 116 10.17 1.05 16.41
C ASP A 116 9.02 1.57 15.54
N ALA A 117 8.20 2.49 16.08
CA ALA A 117 7.15 3.16 15.32
C ALA A 117 7.72 4.03 14.18
N MET A 118 8.87 4.69 14.40
CA MET A 118 9.56 5.45 13.35
C MET A 118 10.10 4.54 12.24
N ARG A 119 10.75 3.42 12.60
CA ARG A 119 11.24 2.44 11.62
C ARG A 119 10.08 1.79 10.84
N ALA A 120 8.93 1.56 11.48
CA ALA A 120 7.72 1.07 10.81
C ALA A 120 7.14 2.06 9.78
N LEU A 121 7.48 3.35 9.87
CA LEU A 121 7.21 4.37 8.86
C LEU A 121 8.35 4.53 7.84
N GLY A 122 9.37 3.66 7.89
CA GLY A 122 10.56 3.74 7.05
C GLY A 122 11.44 4.95 7.37
N ARG A 123 11.64 5.26 8.66
CA ARG A 123 12.45 6.41 9.09
C ARG A 123 13.45 6.09 10.18
N ASP A 124 14.59 6.76 10.10
CA ASP A 124 15.63 6.66 11.13
C ASP A 124 15.25 7.53 12.36
N PRO A 125 15.27 6.98 13.59
CA PRO A 125 14.88 7.75 14.78
C PRO A 125 15.86 8.84 15.18
N VAL A 126 17.10 8.79 14.71
CA VAL A 126 18.13 9.78 15.01
C VAL A 126 18.07 10.91 13.98
N THR A 127 18.22 10.59 12.69
CA THR A 127 18.33 11.57 11.61
C THR A 127 16.99 12.01 11.05
N THR A 128 15.93 11.21 11.24
CA THR A 128 14.58 11.34 10.63
C THR A 128 14.54 11.11 9.11
N ASP A 129 15.67 10.73 8.53
CA ASP A 129 15.80 10.44 7.11
C ASP A 129 15.02 9.18 6.73
N LEU A 130 14.72 9.05 5.44
CA LEU A 130 14.01 7.89 4.90
C LEU A 130 14.93 6.67 4.95
N MET A 131 14.37 5.51 5.28
CA MET A 131 15.09 4.24 5.34
C MET A 131 14.49 3.24 4.36
N CYS A 132 15.33 2.55 3.60
CA CYS A 132 14.92 1.38 2.86
C CYS A 132 14.55 0.24 3.84
N PRO A 133 13.36 -0.36 3.73
CA PRO A 133 12.90 -1.40 4.64
C PRO A 133 13.67 -2.72 4.49
N PHE A 134 14.38 -2.92 3.37
CA PHE A 134 15.11 -4.16 3.09
C PHE A 134 16.56 -4.13 3.56
N CYS A 135 17.28 -3.04 3.27
CA CYS A 135 18.73 -2.95 3.51
C CYS A 135 19.12 -1.85 4.50
N SER A 136 18.14 -1.10 5.04
CA SER A 136 18.36 0.03 5.95
C SER A 136 19.20 1.18 5.37
N ALA A 137 19.42 1.23 4.05
CA ALA A 137 20.04 2.38 3.39
C ALA A 137 19.23 3.65 3.67
N GLN A 138 19.92 4.76 3.92
CA GLN A 138 19.31 6.03 4.30
C GLN A 138 19.29 7.02 3.13
N PHE A 139 18.20 7.78 3.03
CA PHE A 139 17.97 8.76 1.98
C PHE A 139 17.36 10.03 2.58
N LEU A 140 17.81 11.20 2.11
CA LEU A 140 17.19 12.46 2.52
C LEU A 140 15.73 12.52 2.04
N GLU A 141 14.89 13.31 2.70
CA GLU A 141 13.49 13.51 2.27
C GLU A 141 13.39 14.03 0.82
N SER A 142 14.34 14.86 0.39
CA SER A 142 14.43 15.37 -0.99
C SER A 142 14.84 14.29 -2.00
N GLN A 143 15.28 13.12 -1.54
CA GLN A 143 15.74 12.00 -2.36
C GLN A 143 14.70 10.87 -2.42
N LEU A 144 13.41 11.18 -2.23
CA LEU A 144 12.33 10.19 -2.34
C LEU A 144 12.38 9.44 -3.68
N ASP A 145 12.67 10.14 -4.79
CA ASP A 145 12.81 9.53 -6.12
C ASP A 145 14.02 8.59 -6.23
N VAL A 146 15.10 8.86 -5.49
CA VAL A 146 16.27 7.97 -5.42
C VAL A 146 15.96 6.73 -4.60
N LEU A 147 15.26 6.88 -3.47
CA LEU A 147 14.79 5.74 -2.67
C LEU A 147 13.85 4.84 -3.49
N ARG A 148 12.94 5.44 -4.26
CA ARG A 148 12.02 4.74 -5.16
C ARG A 148 12.77 3.91 -6.20
N PHE A 149 13.72 4.53 -6.90
CA PHE A 149 14.57 3.84 -7.86
C PHE A 149 15.38 2.72 -7.19
N HIS A 150 15.92 2.97 -6.00
CA HIS A 150 16.63 1.94 -5.23
C HIS A 150 15.73 0.75 -4.87
N LEU A 151 14.52 1.00 -4.36
CA LEU A 151 13.53 -0.04 -4.10
C LEU A 151 13.24 -0.84 -5.36
N GLN A 152 12.95 -0.15 -6.47
CA GLN A 152 12.66 -0.76 -7.76
C GLN A 152 13.81 -1.62 -8.28
N GLU A 153 15.03 -1.10 -8.32
CA GLU A 153 16.15 -1.78 -8.97
C GLU A 153 16.83 -2.83 -8.08
N THR A 154 16.80 -2.64 -6.76
CA THR A 154 17.58 -3.48 -5.82
C THR A 154 16.74 -4.54 -5.14
N HIS A 155 15.47 -4.22 -4.82
CA HIS A 155 14.64 -5.05 -3.94
C HIS A 155 13.34 -5.54 -4.56
N LEU A 156 12.84 -4.77 -5.52
CA LEU A 156 11.57 -5.02 -6.20
C LEU A 156 11.80 -5.32 -7.68
N SER A 157 13.06 -5.40 -8.12
CA SER A 157 13.41 -5.67 -9.52
C SER A 157 13.11 -7.13 -9.80
N ILE A 158 11.86 -7.35 -10.13
CA ILE A 158 11.45 -8.03 -11.34
C ILE A 158 12.35 -7.47 -12.44
N ALA A 159 13.42 -8.14 -12.85
CA ALA A 159 14.20 -7.60 -13.96
C ALA A 159 13.20 -7.26 -15.08
N ASN A 160 13.25 -6.02 -15.56
CA ASN A 160 12.54 -5.53 -16.73
C ASN A 160 11.06 -5.07 -16.57
N THR A 161 10.79 -4.01 -15.79
CA THR A 161 9.63 -3.12 -16.09
C THR A 161 9.85 -2.25 -17.33
N GLU A 162 11.10 -1.97 -17.71
CA GLU A 162 11.39 -1.47 -19.06
C GLU A 162 11.04 -2.52 -20.12
N ALA A 163 10.96 -3.83 -19.82
CA ALA A 163 10.42 -4.77 -20.81
C ALA A 163 8.90 -4.74 -20.97
N HIS A 164 8.18 -4.13 -20.04
CA HIS A 164 6.75 -3.94 -20.23
C HIS A 164 6.45 -2.84 -21.24
N GLU A 165 7.35 -1.86 -21.39
CA GLU A 165 7.24 -0.81 -22.39
C GLU A 165 8.07 -1.10 -23.66
N LEU A 166 9.28 -1.67 -23.57
CA LEU A 166 10.08 -2.10 -24.73
C LEU A 166 9.69 -3.46 -25.33
N TYR A 167 9.13 -4.41 -24.54
CA TYR A 167 8.63 -5.69 -25.06
C TYR A 167 7.09 -5.73 -25.08
N GLY A 168 6.51 -4.73 -25.72
CA GLY A 168 5.32 -4.90 -26.57
C GLY A 168 5.44 -6.01 -27.65
N CYS A 169 6.40 -6.94 -27.51
CA CYS A 169 6.62 -8.05 -28.40
C CYS A 169 5.75 -9.26 -28.05
N CYS A 170 5.31 -9.46 -26.79
CA CYS A 170 4.55 -10.67 -26.42
C CYS A 170 3.55 -10.57 -25.26
N VAL A 171 3.17 -9.37 -24.80
CA VAL A 171 1.91 -9.27 -24.05
C VAL A 171 0.79 -9.50 -25.06
N CYS A 172 0.34 -10.75 -25.16
CA CYS A 172 -0.84 -11.10 -25.92
C CYS A 172 -1.94 -10.09 -25.53
N PRO A 173 -2.54 -9.35 -26.49
CA PRO A 173 -3.48 -8.26 -26.22
C PRO A 173 -4.68 -8.61 -25.32
N GLN A 174 -4.85 -9.89 -25.00
CA GLN A 174 -5.86 -10.41 -24.08
C GLN A 174 -5.51 -10.28 -22.58
N LEU A 175 -4.32 -9.78 -22.21
CA LEU A 175 -3.88 -9.69 -20.82
C LEU A 175 -3.99 -8.30 -20.20
N THR A 176 -4.39 -7.28 -20.96
CA THR A 176 -4.67 -5.97 -20.41
C THR A 176 -5.91 -6.06 -19.51
N ASN A 177 -5.70 -5.75 -18.23
CA ASN A 177 -6.69 -5.51 -17.18
C ASN A 177 -7.38 -6.64 -16.41
N ARG A 178 -7.26 -7.95 -16.70
CA ARG A 178 -7.99 -8.96 -15.87
C ARG A 178 -7.28 -10.24 -15.48
N ARG A 179 -6.01 -10.46 -15.85
CA ARG A 179 -5.47 -11.83 -15.84
C ARG A 179 -4.01 -12.01 -15.42
N TRP A 180 -3.40 -11.05 -14.71
CA TRP A 180 -2.04 -11.22 -14.19
C TRP A 180 -1.87 -12.51 -13.39
N ASN A 181 -2.77 -12.78 -12.44
CA ASN A 181 -2.73 -14.01 -11.63
C ASN A 181 -2.94 -15.27 -12.47
N SER A 182 -3.86 -15.25 -13.44
CA SER A 182 -4.06 -16.42 -14.32
C SER A 182 -2.91 -16.67 -15.29
N TRP A 183 -2.15 -15.62 -15.64
CA TRP A 183 -0.93 -15.75 -16.43
C TRP A 183 0.18 -16.33 -15.55
N TRP A 184 0.33 -15.81 -14.33
CA TRP A 184 1.25 -16.31 -13.31
C TRP A 184 1.10 -17.81 -13.07
N ASP A 185 -0.12 -18.27 -12.76
CA ASP A 185 -0.38 -19.69 -12.48
C ASP A 185 -0.12 -20.60 -13.69
N ARG A 186 -0.28 -20.10 -14.92
CA ARG A 186 -0.01 -20.84 -16.15
C ARG A 186 1.47 -20.86 -16.57
N HIS A 187 2.28 -19.96 -16.02
CA HIS A 187 3.66 -19.75 -16.45
C HIS A 187 4.70 -20.04 -15.38
N LYS A 188 4.33 -20.13 -14.09
CA LYS A 188 5.25 -20.53 -12.99
C LYS A 188 5.87 -21.91 -13.20
N GLU A 189 5.18 -22.82 -13.89
CA GLU A 189 5.66 -24.17 -14.21
C GLU A 189 6.48 -24.23 -15.51
N ARG A 190 6.47 -23.16 -16.32
CA ARG A 190 7.18 -23.14 -17.61
C ARG A 190 8.58 -22.58 -17.42
N GLN A 191 9.51 -23.45 -17.06
CA GLN A 191 10.96 -23.17 -17.02
C GLN A 191 11.58 -22.81 -18.39
N ASN A 192 10.80 -22.81 -19.48
CA ASN A 192 11.30 -22.67 -20.85
C ASN A 192 11.06 -21.28 -21.48
N GLY A 193 10.72 -20.27 -20.69
CA GLY A 193 10.46 -18.92 -21.19
C GLY A 193 9.15 -18.85 -22.00
N CYS A 194 8.81 -17.66 -22.49
CA CYS A 194 7.68 -17.54 -23.42
C CYS A 194 8.08 -18.14 -24.76
N SER A 195 7.36 -19.16 -25.24
CA SER A 195 7.61 -19.78 -26.54
C SER A 195 7.51 -18.81 -27.72
N LYS A 196 6.83 -17.67 -27.55
CA LYS A 196 6.77 -16.60 -28.54
C LYS A 196 7.92 -15.59 -28.43
N CYS A 197 8.30 -15.11 -27.24
CA CYS A 197 9.40 -14.13 -27.12
C CYS A 197 10.80 -14.73 -26.94
N LYS A 198 10.93 -16.03 -26.65
CA LYS A 198 12.21 -16.68 -26.26
C LYS A 198 12.96 -15.94 -25.13
N CYS A 199 12.25 -15.11 -24.39
CA CYS A 199 12.72 -14.33 -23.26
C CYS A 199 13.10 -15.29 -22.11
N PRO A 200 14.31 -15.19 -21.52
CA PRO A 200 14.79 -16.14 -20.52
C PRO A 200 13.94 -16.06 -19.24
N PRO A 201 13.53 -17.20 -18.67
CA PRO A 201 12.57 -17.26 -17.57
C PRO A 201 13.13 -16.85 -16.20
N SER A 202 14.45 -16.76 -16.04
CA SER A 202 15.11 -16.87 -14.72
C SER A 202 15.57 -15.56 -14.08
N ARG A 203 15.35 -14.39 -14.70
CA ARG A 203 15.70 -13.10 -14.06
C ARG A 203 14.51 -12.27 -13.61
N LEU A 204 13.31 -12.74 -13.88
CA LEU A 204 12.21 -11.81 -13.99
C LEU A 204 11.54 -11.46 -12.67
N LEU A 205 11.76 -12.12 -11.52
CA LEU A 205 10.97 -11.82 -10.32
C LEU A 205 11.71 -12.11 -9.02
N VAL A 206 11.72 -11.12 -8.12
CA VAL A 206 11.99 -11.34 -6.69
C VAL A 206 10.89 -12.25 -6.14
N ASP A 207 11.27 -13.22 -5.30
CA ASP A 207 10.30 -14.05 -4.60
C ASP A 207 9.40 -13.14 -3.75
N ILE A 208 8.11 -13.06 -4.12
CA ILE A 208 7.11 -12.22 -3.46
C ILE A 208 7.05 -12.51 -1.96
N SER A 209 7.32 -13.75 -1.53
CA SER A 209 7.34 -14.13 -0.12
C SER A 209 8.36 -13.31 0.70
N THR A 210 9.47 -12.89 0.07
CA THR A 210 10.52 -12.07 0.69
C THR A 210 10.14 -10.58 0.77
N VAL A 211 9.21 -10.13 -0.07
CA VAL A 211 8.74 -8.74 -0.16
C VAL A 211 7.52 -8.51 0.72
N LEU A 212 6.63 -9.50 0.83
CA LEU A 212 5.38 -9.41 1.58
C LEU A 212 5.51 -8.84 3.00
N PRO A 213 6.53 -9.21 3.81
CA PRO A 213 6.70 -8.64 5.15
C PRO A 213 6.91 -7.12 5.17
N TYR A 214 7.41 -6.54 4.08
CA TYR A 214 7.75 -5.11 4.00
C TYR A 214 6.70 -4.26 3.29
N ARG A 215 5.62 -4.87 2.76
CA ARG A 215 4.66 -4.18 1.89
C ARG A 215 3.98 -2.96 2.52
N GLN A 216 3.69 -3.00 3.82
CA GLN A 216 3.13 -1.85 4.54
C GLN A 216 4.15 -0.71 4.67
N GLN A 217 5.41 -1.03 4.96
CA GLN A 217 6.49 -0.03 5.03
C GLN A 217 6.72 0.62 3.67
N ILE A 218 6.72 -0.18 2.58
CA ILE A 218 6.78 0.33 1.21
C ILE A 218 5.63 1.31 0.93
N LEU A 219 4.40 0.93 1.32
CA LEU A 219 3.22 1.78 1.15
C LEU A 219 3.31 3.09 1.94
N ARG A 220 3.88 3.05 3.15
CA ARG A 220 4.03 4.22 4.04
C ARG A 220 5.13 5.18 3.60
N LEU A 221 6.21 4.65 2.98
CA LEU A 221 7.30 5.44 2.44
C LEU A 221 6.85 6.31 1.27
N ASP A 222 5.98 5.76 0.42
CA ASP A 222 5.47 6.52 -0.71
C ASP A 222 4.06 6.13 -1.16
N TYR A 223 3.13 7.00 -0.82
CA TYR A 223 1.71 6.88 -1.18
C TYR A 223 1.41 7.30 -2.63
N ASN A 224 2.28 8.10 -3.27
CA ASN A 224 2.11 8.48 -4.68
C ASN A 224 2.62 7.40 -5.62
N PHE A 225 3.28 6.37 -5.09
CA PHE A 225 3.84 5.35 -5.92
C PHE A 225 2.74 4.58 -6.63
N GLN A 226 2.96 4.33 -7.92
CA GLN A 226 2.09 3.51 -8.76
C GLN A 226 2.11 2.01 -8.36
N TYR A 227 2.61 1.66 -7.16
CA TYR A 227 2.58 0.29 -6.63
C TYR A 227 1.15 -0.23 -6.40
N TYR A 228 0.11 0.62 -6.55
CA TYR A 228 -1.25 0.13 -6.77
C TYR A 228 -1.33 -0.90 -7.91
N TYR A 229 -0.36 -0.97 -8.81
CA TYR A 229 -0.29 -2.01 -9.84
C TYR A 229 0.78 -3.09 -9.58
N TYR A 230 1.53 -2.96 -8.49
CA TYR A 230 2.65 -3.86 -8.22
C TYR A 230 2.20 -5.21 -7.65
N PRO A 231 2.86 -6.32 -8.04
CA PRO A 231 2.44 -7.67 -7.67
C PRO A 231 2.37 -7.97 -6.17
N VAL A 232 3.14 -7.28 -5.33
CA VAL A 232 3.15 -7.48 -3.86
C VAL A 232 1.79 -7.25 -3.20
N PHE A 233 0.88 -6.55 -3.88
CA PHE A 233 -0.46 -6.29 -3.39
C PHE A 233 -1.55 -7.02 -4.20
N ASN A 234 -1.18 -7.96 -5.10
CA ASN A 234 -2.17 -8.66 -5.92
C ASN A 234 -3.09 -9.57 -5.10
N ASP A 235 -2.56 -10.16 -4.02
CA ASP A 235 -3.31 -10.99 -3.09
C ASP A 235 -4.50 -10.25 -2.46
N ILE A 236 -4.33 -8.95 -2.21
CA ILE A 236 -5.39 -8.08 -1.66
C ILE A 236 -6.22 -7.38 -2.74
N LYS A 237 -5.82 -7.43 -4.01
CA LYS A 237 -6.58 -6.83 -5.14
C LYS A 237 -7.46 -7.84 -5.86
N THR A 238 -7.11 -9.11 -5.85
CA THR A 238 -7.90 -10.11 -6.55
C THR A 238 -8.90 -10.76 -5.61
N THR A 239 -10.13 -10.84 -6.08
CA THR A 239 -11.14 -11.76 -5.55
C THR A 239 -10.63 -13.20 -5.74
N PRO A 240 -10.30 -13.95 -4.67
CA PRO A 240 -9.85 -15.33 -4.80
C PRO A 240 -10.94 -16.15 -5.49
N ARG A 241 -10.64 -16.66 -6.68
CA ARG A 241 -11.53 -17.61 -7.36
C ARG A 241 -11.54 -18.90 -6.53
N THR A 242 -12.61 -19.09 -5.77
CA THR A 242 -13.00 -20.40 -5.23
C THR A 242 -13.32 -21.36 -6.37
#